data_AF-A0A0C2XUR3-F1
#
_entry.id   AF-A0A0C2XUR3-F1
#
_cell.length_a   1.000
_cell.length_b   1.000
_cell.length_c   1.000
_cell.angle_alpha   90.00
_cell.angle_beta   90.00
_cell.angle_gamma   90.00
#
_symmetry.space_group_name_H-M   'P 1'
#
loop_
_entity.id
_entity.type
_entity.pdbx_description
1 polymer ?
#
loop_
_entity_poly.entity_id
_entity_poly.type
_entity_poly.pdbx_seq_one_letter_code
_entity_poly.pdbx_strand_id
1 'polypeptide(L)'
;KENLGTLTARRDEVDRAVLQLYRILSPARNVSEGIWSKIFSHCLSDTSLPTVNFSEAPLLLTRVCRGWKSIAIKTPQLWSSVSVDIPSYEMRNKRSADWSDIGVSSRKAMLNDWLDRSGELPLTIAM
;
A
#
# COMPACT_ATOMS: atom_id res chain seq x y z
N LYS A 1 -41.97 -4.89 31.44
CA LYS A 1 -41.42 -3.69 30.75
C LYS A 1 -39.93 -3.91 30.60
N GLU A 2 -39.47 -4.40 29.45
CA GLU A 2 -38.03 -4.43 29.15
C GLU A 2 -37.47 -3.01 29.17
N ASN A 3 -36.32 -2.85 29.81
CA ASN A 3 -35.73 -1.55 30.08
C ASN A 3 -34.71 -1.23 28.97
N LEU A 4 -34.59 0.02 28.54
CA LEU A 4 -33.72 0.40 27.42
C LEU A 4 -32.25 -0.05 27.63
N GLY A 5 -31.83 -0.11 28.90
CA GLY A 5 -30.50 -0.59 29.30
C GLY A 5 -30.26 -2.08 29.04
N THR A 6 -31.28 -2.95 29.18
CA THR A 6 -31.11 -4.39 28.94
C THR A 6 -30.95 -4.69 27.45
N LEU A 7 -31.68 -3.97 26.59
CA LEU A 7 -31.56 -4.09 25.14
C LEU A 7 -30.19 -3.59 24.63
N THR A 8 -29.70 -2.48 25.20
CA THR A 8 -28.39 -1.92 24.83
C THR A 8 -27.26 -2.86 25.24
N ALA A 9 -27.30 -3.41 26.46
CA ALA A 9 -26.31 -4.37 26.93
C ALA A 9 -26.26 -5.64 26.07
N ARG A 10 -27.43 -6.13 25.63
CA ARG A 10 -27.51 -7.32 24.75
C ARG A 10 -26.95 -7.06 23.36
N ARG A 11 -27.21 -5.87 22.79
CA ARG A 11 -26.60 -5.44 21.52
C ARG A 11 -25.08 -5.39 21.64
N ASP A 12 -24.56 -4.74 22.66
CA ASP A 12 -23.12 -4.59 22.85
C ASP A 12 -22.41 -5.95 23.07
N GLU A 13 -23.08 -6.91 23.71
CA GLU A 13 -22.59 -8.27 23.88
C GLU A 13 -22.46 -9.00 22.55
N VAL A 14 -23.48 -8.91 21.69
CA VAL A 14 -23.45 -9.49 20.34
C VAL A 14 -22.38 -8.82 19.50
N ASP A 15 -22.27 -7.50 19.53
CA ASP A 15 -21.25 -6.75 18.79
C ASP A 15 -19.83 -7.15 19.22
N ARG A 16 -19.60 -7.35 20.52
CA ARG A 16 -18.32 -7.87 21.03
C ARG A 16 -18.01 -9.27 20.50
N ALA A 17 -18.99 -10.18 20.55
CA ALA A 17 -18.82 -11.54 20.04
C ALA A 17 -18.53 -11.54 18.53
N VAL A 18 -19.26 -10.73 17.76
CA VAL A 18 -19.07 -10.56 16.32
C VAL A 18 -17.68 -10.00 16.00
N LEU A 19 -17.23 -8.95 16.70
CA LEU A 19 -15.88 -8.41 16.52
C LEU A 19 -14.79 -9.43 16.86
N GLN A 20 -15.00 -10.24 17.89
CA GLN A 20 -14.07 -11.30 18.27
C GLN A 20 -13.98 -12.38 17.19
N LEU A 21 -15.10 -12.74 16.58
CA LEU A 21 -15.15 -13.63 15.41
C LEU A 21 -14.48 -13.00 14.19
N TYR A 22 -14.73 -11.72 13.88
CA TYR A 22 -14.04 -11.02 12.78
C TYR A 22 -12.53 -10.94 12.99
N ARG A 23 -12.06 -10.80 14.24
CA ARG A 23 -10.63 -10.87 14.59
C ARG A 23 -10.04 -12.26 14.40
N ILE A 24 -10.84 -13.32 14.24
CA ILE A 24 -10.39 -14.69 13.94
C ILE A 24 -10.57 -14.97 12.43
N LEU A 25 -11.67 -14.49 11.85
CA LEU A 25 -12.08 -14.73 10.47
C LEU A 25 -11.55 -13.69 9.47
N SER A 26 -10.79 -12.69 9.92
CA SER A 26 -10.26 -11.61 9.08
C SER A 26 -9.75 -12.14 7.73
N PRO A 27 -10.38 -11.76 6.60
CA PRO A 27 -10.01 -12.24 5.27
C PRO A 27 -8.52 -12.02 4.97
N ALA A 28 -7.93 -10.94 5.51
CA ALA A 28 -6.50 -10.64 5.43
C ALA A 28 -5.57 -11.75 5.92
N ARG A 29 -6.05 -12.67 6.77
CA ARG A 29 -5.23 -13.78 7.32
C ARG A 29 -5.64 -15.15 6.82
N ASN A 30 -6.82 -15.30 6.22
CA ASN A 30 -7.35 -16.58 5.74
C ASN A 30 -7.23 -16.77 4.23
N VAL A 31 -6.89 -15.70 3.49
CA VAL A 31 -6.60 -15.75 2.06
C VAL A 31 -5.12 -16.06 1.87
N SER A 32 -4.80 -16.99 0.96
CA SER A 32 -3.41 -17.39 0.68
C SER A 32 -2.59 -16.23 0.08
N GLU A 33 -1.27 -16.26 0.25
CA GLU A 33 -0.37 -15.23 -0.28
C GLU A 33 -0.50 -15.06 -1.79
N GLY A 34 -0.73 -16.15 -2.54
CA GLY A 34 -0.90 -16.11 -4.00
C GLY A 34 -2.15 -15.34 -4.44
N ILE A 35 -3.26 -15.47 -3.72
CA ILE A 35 -4.49 -14.71 -4.03
C ILE A 35 -4.29 -13.23 -3.72
N TRP A 36 -3.64 -12.89 -2.60
CA TRP A 36 -3.28 -11.50 -2.30
C TRP A 36 -2.38 -10.89 -3.38
N SER A 37 -1.36 -11.62 -3.81
CA SER A 37 -0.46 -11.18 -4.88
C SER A 37 -1.24 -10.90 -6.17
N LYS A 38 -2.22 -11.75 -6.51
CA LYS A 38 -3.10 -11.54 -7.66
C LYS A 38 -4.00 -10.32 -7.48
N ILE A 39 -4.62 -10.14 -6.31
CA ILE A 39 -5.42 -8.95 -6.01
C ILE A 39 -4.57 -7.68 -6.14
N PHE A 40 -3.35 -7.68 -5.58
CA PHE A 40 -2.44 -6.55 -5.65
C PHE A 40 -2.04 -6.20 -7.09
N SER A 41 -1.89 -7.19 -7.97
CA SER A 41 -1.63 -6.92 -9.39
C SER A 41 -2.76 -6.15 -10.08
N HIS A 42 -4.00 -6.32 -9.60
CA HIS A 42 -5.16 -5.55 -10.06
C HIS A 42 -5.31 -4.19 -9.36
N CYS A 43 -4.47 -3.87 -8.38
CA CYS A 43 -4.41 -2.54 -7.78
C CYS A 43 -3.49 -1.58 -8.54
N LEU A 44 -2.73 -2.08 -9.51
CA LEU A 44 -1.94 -1.24 -10.40
C LEU A 44 -2.86 -0.56 -11.41
N SER A 45 -2.53 0.68 -11.79
CA SER A 45 -3.28 1.41 -12.80
C SER A 45 -3.08 0.79 -14.19
N ASP A 46 -4.17 0.60 -14.94
CA ASP A 46 -4.11 0.14 -16.33
C ASP A 46 -3.60 1.22 -17.31
N THR A 47 -3.71 2.49 -16.92
CA THR A 47 -3.48 3.66 -17.79
C THR A 47 -2.17 4.38 -17.54
N SER A 48 -1.49 4.11 -16.43
CA SER A 48 -0.29 4.85 -16.02
C SER A 48 0.66 3.96 -15.23
N LEU A 49 1.97 4.21 -15.37
CA LEU A 49 2.95 3.54 -14.52
C LEU A 49 2.89 4.07 -13.08
N PRO A 50 3.17 3.24 -12.07
CA PRO A 50 3.26 3.70 -10.69
C PRO A 50 4.33 4.78 -10.53
N THR A 51 4.05 5.85 -9.80
CA THR A 51 5.05 6.83 -9.38
C THR A 51 5.58 6.50 -7.98
N VAL A 52 6.58 7.26 -7.53
CA VAL A 52 7.15 7.14 -6.19
C VAL A 52 6.24 7.87 -5.17
N ASN A 53 4.99 7.40 -5.03
CA ASN A 53 3.96 8.00 -4.18
C ASN A 53 3.33 6.97 -3.24
N PHE A 54 3.22 7.31 -1.95
CA PHE A 54 2.65 6.41 -0.94
C PHE A 54 1.12 6.28 -1.01
N SER A 55 0.44 7.12 -1.79
CA SER A 55 -1.01 7.10 -1.97
C SER A 55 -1.46 6.15 -3.09
N GLU A 56 -0.53 5.47 -3.76
CA GLU A 56 -0.83 4.54 -4.86
C GLU A 56 -0.06 3.21 -4.71
N ALA A 57 -0.55 2.17 -5.38
CA ALA A 57 0.14 0.89 -5.45
C ALA A 57 1.44 1.04 -6.28
N PRO A 58 2.51 0.30 -5.95
CA PRO A 58 2.59 -0.75 -4.92
C PRO A 58 2.84 -0.24 -3.50
N LEU A 59 3.27 1.02 -3.32
CA LEU A 59 3.69 1.55 -2.02
C LEU A 59 2.56 1.63 -1.00
N LEU A 60 1.35 2.00 -1.41
CA LEU A 60 0.16 2.01 -0.56
C LEU A 60 -0.09 0.65 0.10
N LEU A 61 0.07 -0.44 -0.67
CA LEU A 61 -0.14 -1.81 -0.20
C LEU A 61 0.84 -2.18 0.93
N THR A 62 2.03 -1.57 0.94
CA THR A 62 3.03 -1.78 2.00
C THR A 62 2.69 -1.11 3.33
N ARG A 63 1.65 -0.26 3.37
CA ARG A 63 1.28 0.54 4.56
C ARG A 63 0.01 0.07 5.26
N VAL A 64 -0.72 -0.89 4.68
CA VAL A 64 -2.01 -1.36 5.22
C VAL A 64 -1.81 -2.21 6.49
N CYS A 65 -1.06 -3.29 6.39
CA CYS A 65 -0.70 -4.13 7.52
C CYS A 65 0.62 -4.88 7.27
N ARG A 66 1.20 -5.51 8.30
CA ARG A 66 2.45 -6.28 8.19
C ARG A 66 2.36 -7.42 7.16
N GLY A 67 1.21 -8.11 7.09
CA GLY A 67 0.99 -9.19 6.14
C GLY A 67 1.00 -8.70 4.69
N TRP A 68 0.24 -7.65 4.40
CA TRP A 68 0.21 -7.03 3.07
C TRP A 68 1.58 -6.49 2.66
N LYS A 69 2.30 -5.85 3.59
CA LYS A 69 3.68 -5.43 3.34
C LYS A 69 4.58 -6.60 2.94
N SER A 70 4.52 -7.71 3.67
CA SER A 70 5.33 -8.89 3.35
C SER A 70 5.01 -9.44 1.96
N ILE A 71 3.72 -9.56 1.62
CA ILE A 71 3.28 -10.09 0.33
C ILE A 71 3.67 -9.13 -0.81
N ALA A 72 3.39 -7.83 -0.65
CA ALA A 72 3.70 -6.83 -1.67
C ALA A 72 5.20 -6.77 -1.97
N ILE A 73 6.07 -6.81 -0.95
CA ILE A 73 7.53 -6.82 -1.13
C ILE A 73 8.00 -8.09 -1.84
N LYS A 74 7.38 -9.25 -1.55
CA LYS A 74 7.72 -10.55 -2.16
C LYS A 74 7.12 -10.77 -3.56
N THR A 75 6.43 -9.78 -4.13
CA THR A 75 5.76 -9.91 -5.44
C THR A 75 6.47 -9.00 -6.46
N PRO A 76 7.52 -9.48 -7.15
CA PRO A 76 8.35 -8.64 -8.02
C PRO A 76 7.58 -7.94 -9.14
N GLN A 77 6.47 -8.53 -9.61
CA GLN A 77 5.61 -7.97 -10.66
C GLN A 77 4.98 -6.63 -10.26
N LEU A 78 4.82 -6.38 -8.96
CA LEU A 78 4.34 -5.08 -8.47
C LEU A 78 5.39 -3.97 -8.59
N TRP A 79 6.65 -4.35 -8.73
CA TRP A 79 7.82 -3.47 -8.76
C TRP A 79 8.51 -3.47 -10.12
N SER A 80 7.94 -4.08 -11.16
CA SER A 80 8.58 -4.17 -12.49
C SER A 80 8.40 -2.92 -13.37
N SER A 81 7.71 -1.89 -12.86
CA SER A 81 7.55 -0.61 -13.57
C SER A 81 7.51 0.57 -12.60
N VAL A 82 8.10 1.71 -12.99
CA VAL A 82 8.05 2.97 -12.22
C VAL A 82 8.14 4.19 -13.13
N SER A 83 7.42 5.26 -12.81
CA SER A 83 7.54 6.59 -13.40
C SER A 83 8.23 7.53 -12.43
N VAL A 84 9.25 8.24 -12.90
CA VAL A 84 10.08 9.13 -12.08
C VAL A 84 9.90 10.57 -12.51
N ASP A 85 9.18 11.34 -11.70
CA ASP A 85 9.05 12.78 -11.91
C ASP A 85 10.35 13.50 -11.53
N ILE A 86 11.09 13.96 -12.54
CA ILE A 86 12.25 14.84 -12.36
C ILE A 86 11.80 16.30 -12.53
N PRO A 87 11.81 17.12 -11.47
CA PRO A 87 11.34 18.49 -11.53
C PRO A 87 12.32 19.31 -12.38
N SER A 88 11.77 20.11 -13.30
CA SER A 88 12.60 21.03 -14.06
C SER A 88 13.25 22.08 -13.14
N TYR A 89 14.36 22.66 -13.60
CA TYR A 89 15.06 23.74 -12.91
C TYR A 89 14.12 24.90 -12.51
N GLU A 90 13.14 25.22 -13.36
CA GLU A 90 12.16 26.28 -13.13
C GLU A 90 11.16 25.95 -11.99
N MET A 91 10.86 24.67 -11.75
CA MET A 91 9.97 24.23 -10.67
C MET A 91 10.61 24.30 -9.28
N ARG A 92 11.94 24.18 -9.17
CA ARG A 92 12.66 24.26 -7.88
C ARG A 92 12.40 25.59 -7.16
N ASN A 93 12.21 26.68 -7.91
CA ASN A 93 11.97 28.01 -7.33
C ASN A 93 10.53 28.24 -6.86
N LYS A 94 9.55 27.41 -7.26
CA LYS A 94 8.12 27.61 -6.92
C LYS A 94 7.58 26.67 -5.84
N ARG A 95 8.25 25.54 -5.55
CA ARG A 95 7.82 24.54 -4.56
C ARG A 95 8.91 24.28 -3.52
N SER A 96 9.17 25.27 -2.65
CA SER A 96 10.27 25.24 -1.68
C SER A 96 10.13 24.21 -0.53
N ALA A 97 9.01 23.49 -0.39
CA ALA A 97 8.83 22.54 0.71
C ALA A 97 9.10 21.06 0.34
N ASP A 98 8.78 20.65 -0.90
CA ASP A 98 8.75 19.22 -1.28
C ASP A 98 10.06 18.71 -1.94
N TRP A 99 10.88 19.64 -2.47
CA TRP A 99 12.17 19.35 -3.10
C TRP A 99 13.38 19.82 -2.27
N SER A 100 13.21 19.83 -0.94
CA SER A 100 14.36 19.86 -0.03
C SER A 100 15.24 18.62 -0.24
N ASP A 101 16.53 18.68 0.13
CA ASP A 101 17.45 17.53 0.01
C ASP A 101 16.91 16.26 0.69
N ILE A 102 16.08 16.41 1.72
CA ILE A 102 15.39 15.32 2.43
C ILE A 102 14.36 14.64 1.53
N GLY A 103 13.58 15.40 0.75
CA GLY A 103 12.61 14.88 -0.20
C GLY A 103 13.27 14.11 -1.34
N VAL A 104 14.38 14.65 -1.89
CA VAL A 104 15.18 13.99 -2.93
C VAL A 104 15.77 12.67 -2.41
N SER A 105 16.36 12.69 -1.22
CA SER A 105 16.98 11.51 -0.61
C SER A 105 15.96 10.40 -0.34
N SER A 106 14.78 10.77 0.13
CA SER A 106 13.68 9.82 0.37
C SER A 106 13.20 9.16 -0.92
N ARG A 107 12.99 9.94 -1.99
CA ARG A 107 12.61 9.41 -3.31
C ARG A 107 13.69 8.49 -3.88
N LYS A 108 14.97 8.85 -3.72
CA LYS A 108 16.10 7.99 -4.14
C LYS A 108 16.08 6.65 -3.40
N ALA A 109 15.87 6.66 -2.08
CA ALA A 109 15.76 5.43 -1.30
C ALA A 109 14.59 4.55 -1.76
N MET A 110 13.44 5.16 -2.05
CA MET A 110 12.27 4.44 -2.56
C MET A 110 12.48 3.87 -3.96
N LEU A 111 13.24 4.55 -4.81
CA LEU A 111 13.60 4.04 -6.13
C LEU A 111 14.58 2.87 -6.03
N ASN A 112 15.53 2.91 -5.08
CA ASN A 112 16.39 1.77 -4.78
C ASN A 112 15.59 0.57 -4.27
N ASP A 113 14.63 0.80 -3.36
CA ASP A 113 13.67 -0.22 -2.92
C ASP A 113 12.94 -0.86 -4.11
N TRP A 114 12.60 -0.06 -5.13
CA TRP A 114 11.94 -0.52 -6.35
C TRP A 114 12.84 -1.46 -7.16
N LEU A 115 14.09 -1.05 -7.37
CA LEU A 115 15.11 -1.84 -8.06
C LEU A 115 15.32 -3.19 -7.35
N ASP A 116 15.54 -3.16 -6.03
CA ASP A 116 15.79 -4.36 -5.24
C ASP A 116 14.60 -5.34 -5.28
N ARG A 117 13.36 -4.82 -5.26
CA ARG A 117 12.15 -5.64 -5.22
C ARG A 117 11.70 -6.15 -6.58
N SER A 118 12.09 -5.49 -7.66
CA SER A 118 11.86 -5.99 -9.03
C SER A 118 12.58 -7.33 -9.30
N GLY A 119 13.60 -7.64 -8.51
CA GLY A 119 14.32 -8.91 -8.57
C GLY A 119 14.96 -9.14 -9.94
N GLU A 120 14.66 -10.28 -10.56
CA GLU A 120 15.17 -10.63 -11.89
C GLU A 120 14.27 -10.13 -13.03
N LEU A 121 13.14 -9.48 -12.73
CA LEU A 121 12.24 -9.00 -13.78
C LEU A 121 12.79 -7.73 -14.44
N PRO A 122 12.60 -7.57 -15.76
CA PRO A 122 12.98 -6.33 -16.43
C PRO A 122 12.19 -5.15 -15.85
N LEU A 123 12.90 -4.11 -15.42
CA LEU A 123 12.32 -2.89 -14.89
C LEU A 123 12.03 -1.90 -16.03
N THR A 124 10.77 -1.49 -16.16
CA THR A 124 10.37 -0.40 -17.06
C THR A 124 10.42 0.93 -16.30
N ILE A 125 11.21 1.87 -16.80
CA ILE A 125 11.32 3.21 -16.21
C ILE A 125 10.81 4.24 -17.22
N ALA A 126 9.84 5.05 -16.80
CA ALA A 126 9.38 6.24 -17.54
C ALA A 126 9.73 7.53 -16.79
N MET A 127 9.74 8.63 -17.52
CA MET A 127 10.02 9.99 -17.03
C MET A 127 8.87 10.92 -17.37
#